data_AF-A0A7J3V1K5-F1
#
_entry.id   AF-A0A7J3V1K5-F1
#
_cell.length_a   1.000
_cell.length_b   1.000
_cell.length_c   1.000
_cell.angle_alpha   90.00
_cell.angle_beta   90.00
_cell.angle_gamma   90.00
#
_symmetry.space_group_name_H-M   'P 1'
#
loop_
_entity.id
_entity.type
_entity.pdbx_description
1 polymer ?
#
loop_
_entity_poly.entity_id
_entity_poly.type
_entity_poly.pdbx_seq_one_letter_code
_entity_poly.pdbx_strand_id
1 'polypeptide(L)'
;MPREGYHPNAYLTAFRNVKLGLKARTAILNFLEKTSADAKEIAKQTGLPYNVILHHLKLLEQRGIVQRKSGRPFVWMLTGLGQKRLS
;
A
#
# COMPACT_ATOMS: atom_id res chain seq x y z
N MET A 1 -7.31 -18.21 15.77
CA MET A 1 -6.67 -17.35 14.75
C MET A 1 -7.38 -16.01 14.78
N PRO A 2 -6.74 -14.88 15.13
CA PRO A 2 -7.39 -13.60 14.91
C PRO A 2 -7.66 -13.48 13.41
N ARG A 3 -8.88 -13.10 13.03
CA ARG A 3 -9.18 -12.79 11.63
C ARG A 3 -8.30 -11.59 11.30
N GLU A 4 -7.18 -11.79 10.61
CA GLU A 4 -6.35 -10.67 10.18
C GLU A 4 -7.19 -9.80 9.25
N GLY A 5 -7.70 -8.71 9.80
CA GLY A 5 -8.40 -7.69 9.06
C GLY A 5 -7.45 -7.07 8.03
N TYR A 6 -8.02 -6.57 6.93
CA TYR A 6 -7.25 -5.75 6.01
C TYR A 6 -6.76 -4.48 6.71
N HIS A 7 -5.62 -3.96 6.26
CA HIS A 7 -5.15 -2.65 6.71
C HIS A 7 -6.26 -1.61 6.46
N PRO A 8 -6.60 -0.70 7.40
CA PRO A 8 -7.68 0.27 7.20
C PRO A 8 -7.52 1.09 5.91
N ASN A 9 -6.32 1.63 5.68
CA ASN A 9 -5.98 2.34 4.44
C ASN A 9 -5.96 1.47 3.17
N ALA A 10 -6.20 0.16 3.25
CA ALA A 10 -6.42 -0.67 2.07
C ALA A 10 -7.81 -0.42 1.46
N TYR A 11 -8.77 0.11 2.21
CA TYR A 11 -10.07 0.49 1.68
C TYR A 11 -9.98 1.86 1.00
N LEU A 12 -10.35 1.93 -0.27
CA LEU A 12 -10.40 3.18 -1.01
C LEU A 12 -11.85 3.59 -1.23
N THR A 13 -12.13 4.88 -1.02
CA THR A 13 -13.42 5.48 -1.33
C THR A 13 -13.67 5.48 -2.84
N ALA A 14 -14.95 5.37 -3.24
CA ALA A 14 -15.39 5.28 -4.64
C ALA A 14 -14.73 4.14 -5.45
N PHE A 15 -14.29 3.06 -4.80
CA PHE A 15 -13.69 1.90 -5.45
C PHE A 15 -14.39 0.60 -5.04
N ARG A 16 -14.51 -0.34 -5.97
CA ARG A 16 -14.95 -1.70 -5.65
C ARG A 16 -13.83 -2.39 -4.87
N ASN A 17 -13.95 -2.43 -3.54
CA ASN A 17 -12.94 -3.00 -2.64
C ASN A 17 -12.98 -4.54 -2.65
N VAL A 18 -12.57 -5.12 -3.78
CA VAL A 18 -12.51 -6.59 -3.96
C VAL A 18 -11.39 -7.22 -3.12
N LYS A 19 -11.59 -8.49 -2.75
CA LYS A 19 -10.68 -9.26 -1.88
C LYS A 19 -9.22 -9.21 -2.33
N LEU A 20 -8.97 -9.38 -3.62
CA LEU A 20 -7.60 -9.41 -4.16
C LEU A 20 -6.91 -8.04 -4.02
N GLY A 21 -7.61 -6.96 -4.36
CA GLY A 21 -7.08 -5.61 -4.20
C GLY A 21 -6.89 -5.20 -2.74
N LEU A 22 -7.75 -5.69 -1.82
CA LEU A 22 -7.57 -5.49 -0.38
C LEU A 22 -6.35 -6.21 0.16
N LYS A 23 -6.10 -7.45 -0.25
CA LYS A 23 -4.89 -8.21 0.10
C LYS A 23 -3.62 -7.50 -0.38
N ALA A 24 -3.60 -7.10 -1.66
CA ALA A 24 -2.44 -6.44 -2.25
C ALA A 24 -2.11 -5.11 -1.55
N ARG A 25 -3.11 -4.24 -1.36
CA ARG A 25 -2.92 -2.97 -0.65
C ARG A 25 -2.52 -3.20 0.82
N THR A 26 -3.09 -4.20 1.50
CA THR A 26 -2.69 -4.55 2.88
C THR A 26 -1.23 -4.96 2.95
N ALA A 27 -0.75 -5.83 2.06
CA ALA A 27 0.64 -6.25 2.03
C ALA A 27 1.60 -5.07 1.79
N ILE A 28 1.26 -4.19 0.85
CA ILE A 28 2.02 -2.96 0.56
C ILE A 28 2.08 -2.05 1.79
N LEU A 29 0.93 -1.76 2.39
CA LEU A 29 0.85 -0.83 3.51
C LEU A 29 1.56 -1.36 4.75
N ASN A 30 1.37 -2.64 5.10
CA ASN A 30 2.08 -3.28 6.22
C ASN A 30 3.61 -3.28 6.01
N PHE A 31 4.08 -3.34 4.77
CA PHE A 31 5.50 -3.19 4.47
C PHE A 31 5.97 -1.74 4.65
N LEU A 32 5.21 -0.78 4.10
CA LEU A 32 5.53 0.65 4.19
C LEU A 32 5.39 1.24 5.60
N GLU A 33 4.62 0.61 6.49
CA GLU A 33 4.62 0.91 7.94
C GLU A 33 5.99 0.66 8.58
N LYS A 34 6.79 -0.26 8.04
CA LYS A 34 8.10 -0.63 8.58
C LYS A 34 9.24 0.17 7.96
N THR A 35 9.16 0.44 6.65
CA THR A 35 10.25 1.12 5.93
C THR A 35 9.78 1.71 4.59
N SER A 36 10.44 2.76 4.14
CA SER A 36 10.28 3.27 2.77
C SER A 36 11.14 2.48 1.80
N ALA A 37 10.62 2.11 0.63
CA ALA A 37 11.39 1.40 -0.39
C ALA A 37 10.88 1.66 -1.80
N ASP A 38 11.66 1.24 -2.80
CA ASP A 38 11.19 1.26 -4.19
C ASP A 38 10.22 0.10 -4.48
N ALA A 39 9.54 0.19 -5.64
CA ALA A 39 8.56 -0.81 -6.02
C ALA A 39 9.16 -2.22 -6.28
N LYS A 40 10.46 -2.33 -6.58
CA LYS A 40 11.12 -3.63 -6.78
C LYS A 40 11.31 -4.33 -5.45
N GLU A 41 11.79 -3.61 -4.44
CA GLU A 41 11.96 -4.16 -3.10
C GLU A 41 10.61 -4.53 -2.48
N ILE A 42 9.58 -3.69 -2.64
CA ILE A 42 8.22 -4.03 -2.18
C ILE A 42 7.73 -5.31 -2.87
N ALA A 43 7.93 -5.46 -4.18
CA ALA A 43 7.52 -6.67 -4.91
C ALA A 43 8.24 -7.91 -4.39
N LYS A 44 9.56 -7.83 -4.17
CA LYS A 44 10.37 -8.92 -3.61
C LYS A 44 9.89 -9.34 -2.23
N GLN A 45 9.64 -8.38 -1.34
CA GLN A 45 9.28 -8.65 0.06
C GLN A 45 7.84 -9.11 0.24
N THR A 46 6.92 -8.64 -0.60
CA THR A 46 5.51 -9.05 -0.55
C THR A 46 5.19 -10.29 -1.39
N GLY A 47 6.09 -10.71 -2.28
CA GLY A 47 5.87 -11.78 -3.25
C GLY A 47 4.85 -11.42 -4.34
N LEU A 48 4.43 -10.14 -4.44
CA LEU A 48 3.46 -9.68 -5.42
C LEU A 48 4.15 -9.28 -6.73
N PRO A 49 3.50 -9.48 -7.89
CA PRO A 49 4.01 -9.01 -9.16
C PRO A 49 4.26 -7.50 -9.18
N TYR A 50 5.38 -7.08 -9.78
CA TYR A 50 5.80 -5.67 -9.84
C TYR A 50 4.73 -4.74 -10.44
N ASN A 51 4.02 -5.18 -11.47
CA ASN A 51 2.92 -4.41 -12.08
C ASN A 51 1.72 -4.24 -11.12
N VAL A 52 1.42 -5.24 -10.29
CA VAL A 52 0.38 -5.17 -9.25
C VAL A 52 0.80 -4.19 -8.16
N ILE A 53 2.07 -4.21 -7.75
CA ILE A 53 2.64 -3.23 -6.81
C ILE A 53 2.48 -1.81 -7.34
N LEU A 54 2.94 -1.54 -8.57
CA LEU A 54 2.83 -0.21 -9.17
C LEU A 54 1.38 0.25 -9.32
N HIS A 55 0.47 -0.64 -9.71
CA HIS A 55 -0.95 -0.31 -9.83
C HIS A 55 -1.51 0.16 -8.49
N HIS A 56 -1.27 -0.60 -7.42
CA HIS A 56 -1.81 -0.27 -6.10
C HIS A 56 -1.12 0.93 -5.45
N LEU A 57 0.19 1.13 -5.64
CA LEU A 57 0.88 2.32 -5.17
C LEU A 57 0.30 3.60 -5.78
N LYS A 58 0.01 3.60 -7.10
CA LYS A 58 -0.65 4.73 -7.76
C LYS A 58 -2.05 5.00 -7.20
N LEU A 59 -2.84 3.95 -6.95
CA LEU A 59 -4.17 4.12 -6.35
C LEU A 59 -4.09 4.71 -4.94
N LEU A 60 -3.13 4.25 -4.13
CA LEU A 60 -2.90 4.78 -2.79
C LEU A 60 -2.39 6.24 -2.83
N GLU A 61 -1.52 6.57 -3.80
CA GLU A 61 -0.99 7.93 -4.03
C GLU A 61 -2.09 8.91 -4.41
N GLN A 62 -3.00 8.52 -5.30
CA GLN A 62 -4.16 9.33 -5.67
C GLN A 62 -5.09 9.65 -4.48
N ARG A 63 -5.01 8.90 -3.39
CA ARG A 63 -5.75 9.15 -2.13
C ARG A 63 -4.86 9.78 -1.05
N GLY A 64 -3.62 10.12 -1.38
CA GLY A 64 -2.67 10.73 -0.45
C GLY A 64 -2.21 9.81 0.67
N ILE A 65 -2.44 8.50 0.60
CA ILE A 65 -2.06 7.54 1.65
C ILE A 65 -0.56 7.24 1.61
N VAL A 66 -0.02 7.16 0.40
CA VAL A 66 1.42 7.02 0.15
C VAL A 66 1.90 8.16 -0.74
N GLN A 67 3.20 8.39 -0.74
CA GLN A 67 3.85 9.31 -1.67
C GLN A 67 5.15 8.69 -2.16
N ARG A 68 5.61 9.12 -3.33
CA ARG A 68 6.94 8.82 -3.84
C ARG A 68 7.85 10.03 -3.78
N LYS A 69 9.10 9.84 -3.38
CA LYS A 69 10.13 10.88 -3.49
C LYS A 69 10.51 11.11 -4.96
N SER A 70 10.91 12.34 -5.28
CA SER A 70 11.47 12.69 -6.59
C SER A 70 12.80 11.97 -6.84
N GLY A 71 13.07 11.60 -8.09
CA GLY A 71 14.27 10.86 -8.49
C GLY A 71 13.99 9.37 -8.74
N ARG A 72 14.76 8.75 -9.64
CA ARG A 72 14.67 7.31 -9.95
C ARG A 72 15.77 6.53 -9.20
N PRO A 73 15.49 5.33 -8.67
CA PRO A 73 14.17 4.71 -8.57
C PRO A 73 13.26 5.45 -7.58
N PHE A 74 11.96 5.47 -7.86
CA PHE A 74 10.98 6.10 -6.98
C PHE A 74 10.88 5.35 -5.65
N VAL A 75 11.24 6.01 -4.56
CA VAL A 75 11.08 5.48 -3.19
C VAL A 75 9.72 5.88 -2.65
N TRP A 76 8.94 4.90 -2.21
CA TRP A 76 7.59 5.04 -1.68
C TRP A 76 7.59 5.04 -0.15
N MET A 77 6.71 5.84 0.45
CA MET A 77 6.53 5.94 1.90
C MET A 77 5.08 6.31 2.26
N LEU A 78 4.66 5.98 3.48
CA LEU A 78 3.40 6.48 4.04
C LEU A 78 3.48 8.00 4.25
N THR A 79 2.38 8.69 4.00
CA THR A 79 2.25 10.12 4.30
C THR A 79 1.81 10.38 5.75
N GLY A 80 1.29 9.35 6.43
CA GLY A 80 0.58 9.49 7.71
C GLY A 80 -0.89 9.92 7.54
N LEU A 81 -1.32 10.25 6.32
CA LEU A 81 -2.72 10.52 6.00
C LEU A 81 -3.47 9.21 5.74
N GLY A 82 -4.72 9.13 6.19
CA GLY A 82 -5.56 7.95 6.02
C GLY A 82 -6.55 7.75 7.16
N GLN A 83 -7.15 6.57 7.21
CA GLN A 83 -8.02 6.13 8.29
C GLN A 83 -7.20 5.86 9.56
N LYS A 84 -7.55 6.53 10.66
CA LYS A 84 -7.02 6.19 11.98
C LYS A 84 -7.55 4.84 12.43
N ARG A 85 -6.68 3.97 12.96
CA ARG A 85 -7.11 2.86 13.80
C ARG A 85 -7.70 3.47 15.07
N LEU A 86 -8.98 3.25 15.33
CA LEU A 86 -9.53 3.43 16.67
C LEU A 86 -8.96 2.28 17.50
N SER A 87 -7.89 2.57 18.25
CA SER A 87 -7.31 1.68 19.26
C SER A 87 -8.14 1.71 20.53
#